data_AF-A0A1Q5FNV7-F1
#
_entry.id   AF-A0A1Q5FNV7-F1
#
_cell.length_a   1.000
_cell.length_b   1.000
_cell.length_c   1.000
_cell.angle_alpha   90.00
_cell.angle_beta   90.00
_cell.angle_gamma   90.00
#
_symmetry.space_group_name_H-M   'P 1'
#
loop_
_entity.id
_entity.type
_entity.pdbx_description
1 polymer ?
#
loop_
_entity_poly.entity_id
_entity_poly.type
_entity_poly.pdbx_seq_one_letter_code
_entity_poly.pdbx_strand_id
1 'polypeptide(L)'
;MDEARFWALIASFDWERAGDDDAVLAPASRVLQELPPQEVVAFEDLLATKLYALDTREHARWCYQGEADPDNGDDYISADDFLYARCVVVANGRDFYEGVLADPSRFPTGMEFESLLYLASNAYEARTGDPHDQLTSVSWESFSNTDGWQPTRSTTGGRYTGPEMPPLNRRPA
;
A
#
# COMPACT_ATOMS: atom_id res chain seq x y z
N MET A 1 3.61 -17.23 -7.91
CA MET A 1 2.15 -16.99 -7.87
C MET A 1 1.76 -16.10 -9.03
N ASP A 2 0.57 -16.29 -9.61
CA ASP A 2 0.01 -15.41 -10.64
C ASP A 2 -1.04 -14.44 -10.04
N GLU A 3 -1.44 -13.43 -10.82
CA GLU A 3 -2.42 -12.43 -10.35
C GLU A 3 -3.78 -13.02 -10.00
N ALA A 4 -4.25 -14.03 -10.73
CA ALA A 4 -5.55 -14.64 -10.47
C ALA A 4 -5.58 -15.28 -9.08
N ARG A 5 -4.51 -15.99 -8.71
CA ARG A 5 -4.38 -16.60 -7.39
C ARG A 5 -4.16 -15.56 -6.28
N PHE A 6 -3.40 -14.50 -6.55
CA PHE A 6 -3.25 -13.37 -5.62
C PHE A 6 -4.62 -12.79 -5.24
N TRP A 7 -5.45 -12.47 -6.23
CA TRP A 7 -6.77 -11.91 -5.97
C TRP A 7 -7.73 -12.92 -5.31
N ALA A 8 -7.59 -14.21 -5.60
CA ALA A 8 -8.36 -15.25 -4.91
C ALA A 8 -8.02 -15.33 -3.40
N LEU A 9 -6.75 -15.09 -3.02
CA LEU A 9 -6.34 -15.00 -1.61
C LEU A 9 -6.90 -13.75 -0.94
N ILE A 10 -6.81 -12.58 -1.57
CA ILE A 10 -7.43 -11.35 -1.06
C ILE A 10 -8.94 -11.54 -0.86
N ALA A 11 -9.62 -12.16 -1.83
CA ALA A 11 -11.06 -12.44 -1.76
C ALA A 11 -11.44 -13.44 -0.65
N SER A 12 -10.46 -14.12 -0.03
CA SER A 12 -10.72 -15.05 1.08
C SER A 12 -10.73 -14.39 2.45
N PHE A 13 -10.44 -13.09 2.55
CA PHE A 13 -10.48 -12.36 3.82
C PHE A 13 -11.88 -12.42 4.46
N ASP A 14 -11.91 -12.75 5.76
CA ASP A 14 -13.15 -12.95 6.51
C ASP A 14 -13.64 -11.64 7.14
N TRP A 15 -14.28 -10.81 6.33
CA TRP A 15 -14.80 -9.51 6.77
C TRP A 15 -15.95 -9.59 7.79
N GLU A 16 -16.52 -10.78 8.08
CA GLU A 16 -17.43 -10.95 9.22
C GLU A 16 -16.71 -10.79 10.57
N ARG A 17 -15.37 -10.81 10.55
CA ARG A 17 -14.49 -10.66 11.73
C ARG A 17 -13.84 -9.27 11.80
N ALA A 18 -14.37 -8.29 11.06
CA ALA A 18 -13.87 -6.92 11.08
C ALA A 18 -13.71 -6.37 12.52
N GLY A 19 -12.59 -5.69 12.78
CA GLY A 19 -12.14 -5.28 14.11
C GLY A 19 -11.11 -6.22 14.74
N ASP A 20 -10.83 -7.35 14.10
CA ASP A 20 -9.75 -8.28 14.42
C ASP A 20 -9.04 -8.67 13.11
N ASP A 21 -7.99 -7.92 12.74
CA ASP A 21 -7.29 -8.09 11.47
C ASP A 21 -6.68 -9.49 11.31
N ASP A 22 -6.15 -10.07 12.39
CA ASP A 22 -5.62 -11.44 12.39
C ASP A 22 -6.72 -12.44 12.02
N ALA A 23 -7.92 -12.26 12.57
CA ALA A 23 -9.07 -13.10 12.22
C ALA A 23 -9.54 -12.89 10.77
N VAL A 24 -9.54 -11.65 10.27
CA VAL A 24 -9.86 -11.33 8.87
C VAL A 24 -8.87 -12.00 7.91
N LEU A 25 -7.57 -11.94 8.22
CA LEU A 25 -6.49 -12.46 7.37
C LEU A 25 -6.28 -13.99 7.50
N ALA A 26 -6.82 -14.61 8.56
CA ALA A 26 -6.58 -16.01 8.88
C ALA A 26 -6.85 -16.99 7.72
N PRO A 27 -7.90 -16.85 6.88
CA PRO A 27 -8.12 -17.76 5.75
C PRO A 27 -6.96 -17.71 4.74
N ALA A 28 -6.55 -16.52 4.31
CA ALA A 28 -5.44 -16.35 3.37
C ALA A 28 -4.11 -16.80 3.97
N SER A 29 -3.86 -16.48 5.25
CA SER A 29 -2.66 -16.88 5.97
C SER A 29 -2.49 -18.40 6.01
N ARG A 30 -3.55 -19.16 6.31
CA ARG A 30 -3.50 -20.64 6.30
C ARG A 30 -3.12 -21.18 4.92
N VAL A 31 -3.69 -20.62 3.85
CA VAL A 31 -3.35 -21.05 2.49
C VAL A 31 -1.89 -20.74 2.18
N LEU A 32 -1.41 -19.54 2.47
CA LEU A 32 -0.01 -19.13 2.22
C LEU A 32 1.00 -20.03 2.96
N GLN A 33 0.73 -20.39 4.22
CA GLN A 33 1.58 -21.29 5.01
C GLN A 33 1.70 -22.70 4.41
N GLU A 34 0.73 -23.14 3.60
CA GLU A 34 0.78 -24.43 2.92
C GLU A 34 1.54 -24.39 1.59
N LEU A 35 1.80 -23.19 1.05
CA LEU A 35 2.47 -23.02 -0.23
C LEU A 35 3.99 -23.21 -0.13
N PRO A 36 4.65 -23.52 -1.26
CA PRO A 36 6.09 -23.41 -1.35
C PRO A 36 6.58 -21.98 -1.03
N PRO A 37 7.72 -21.78 -0.35
CA PRO A 37 8.20 -20.45 0.03
C PRO A 37 8.28 -19.45 -1.13
N GLN A 38 8.67 -19.90 -2.32
CA GLN A 38 8.72 -19.05 -3.52
C GLN A 38 7.34 -18.51 -3.96
N GLU A 39 6.25 -19.21 -3.64
CA GLU A 39 4.89 -18.72 -3.91
C GLU A 39 4.48 -17.63 -2.91
N VAL A 40 4.95 -17.71 -1.66
CA VAL A 40 4.72 -16.68 -0.64
C VAL A 40 5.48 -15.41 -1.00
N VAL A 41 6.75 -15.53 -1.39
CA VAL A 41 7.55 -14.39 -1.91
C VAL A 41 6.88 -13.77 -3.15
N ALA A 42 6.34 -14.59 -4.05
CA ALA A 42 5.64 -14.08 -5.22
C ALA A 42 4.30 -13.39 -4.87
N PHE A 43 3.61 -13.80 -3.80
CA PHE A 43 2.43 -13.08 -3.30
C PHE A 43 2.82 -11.68 -2.80
N GLU A 44 3.90 -11.59 -2.04
CA GLU A 44 4.40 -10.33 -1.52
C GLU A 44 4.85 -9.38 -2.64
N ASP A 45 5.55 -9.89 -3.64
CA ASP A 45 5.98 -9.10 -4.80
C ASP A 45 4.79 -8.52 -5.59
N LEU A 46 3.71 -9.30 -5.72
CA LEU A 46 2.46 -8.83 -6.32
C LEU A 46 1.80 -7.76 -5.44
N LEU A 47 1.74 -7.95 -4.13
CA LEU A 47 1.23 -6.95 -3.19
C LEU A 47 2.02 -5.63 -3.32
N ALA A 48 3.36 -5.70 -3.31
CA ALA A 48 4.23 -4.54 -3.46
C ALA A 48 3.97 -3.82 -4.78
N THR A 49 3.84 -4.57 -5.89
CA THR A 49 3.53 -4.01 -7.20
C THR A 49 2.18 -3.29 -7.21
N LYS A 50 1.16 -3.86 -6.55
CA LYS A 50 -0.18 -3.22 -6.48
C LYS A 50 -0.14 -1.94 -5.65
N LEU A 51 0.54 -1.94 -4.50
CA LEU A 51 0.71 -0.77 -3.64
C LEU A 51 1.52 0.33 -4.33
N TYR A 52 2.63 -0.03 -4.99
CA TYR A 52 3.47 0.89 -5.76
C TYR A 52 2.69 1.61 -6.88
N ALA A 53 1.81 0.90 -7.58
CA ALA A 53 0.98 1.51 -8.62
C ALA A 53 -0.01 2.56 -8.09
N LEU A 54 -0.44 2.43 -6.83
CA LEU A 54 -1.27 3.43 -6.13
C LEU A 54 -0.44 4.53 -5.47
N ASP A 55 0.90 4.37 -5.39
CA ASP A 55 1.82 5.34 -4.81
C ASP A 55 1.99 6.54 -5.75
N THR A 56 1.00 7.42 -5.79
CA THR A 56 1.05 8.58 -6.69
C THR A 56 0.49 9.80 -6.00
N ARG A 57 0.93 10.95 -6.51
CA ARG A 57 0.47 12.26 -6.08
C ARG A 57 -1.05 12.42 -6.14
N GLU A 58 -1.67 11.93 -7.22
CA GLU A 58 -3.11 12.07 -7.40
C GLU A 58 -3.90 11.17 -6.44
N HIS A 59 -3.46 9.93 -6.23
CA HIS A 59 -4.09 9.06 -5.24
C HIS A 59 -3.94 9.61 -3.81
N ALA A 60 -2.79 10.19 -3.46
CA ALA A 60 -2.60 10.85 -2.18
C ALA A 60 -3.51 12.07 -2.00
N ARG A 61 -3.70 12.89 -3.03
CA ARG A 61 -4.62 14.03 -3.02
C ARG A 61 -6.05 13.61 -2.63
N TRP A 62 -6.52 12.48 -3.13
CA TRP A 62 -7.85 11.96 -2.81
C TRP A 62 -7.90 11.23 -1.47
N CYS A 63 -6.84 10.52 -1.10
CA CYS A 63 -6.71 9.92 0.24
C CYS A 63 -6.82 10.98 1.36
N TYR A 64 -6.28 12.18 1.14
CA TYR A 64 -6.29 13.30 2.09
C TYR A 64 -7.29 14.40 1.72
N GLN A 65 -8.34 14.07 0.95
CA GLN A 65 -9.26 15.08 0.44
C GLN A 65 -9.86 15.93 1.58
N GLY A 66 -9.59 17.24 1.54
CA GLY A 66 -10.08 18.19 2.54
C GLY A 66 -9.23 18.29 3.82
N GLU A 67 -8.14 17.51 3.91
CA GLU A 67 -7.22 17.49 5.05
C GLU A 67 -5.83 18.01 4.68
N ALA A 68 -5.28 17.55 3.55
CA ALA A 68 -3.96 17.95 3.06
C ALA A 68 -3.89 17.87 1.53
N ASP A 69 -3.10 18.74 0.91
CA ASP A 69 -2.84 18.72 -0.53
C ASP A 69 -1.36 18.39 -0.80
N PRO A 70 -1.03 17.30 -1.53
CA PRO A 70 0.36 16.98 -1.87
C PRO A 70 1.04 18.03 -2.77
N ASP A 71 0.29 18.96 -3.38
CA ASP A 71 0.84 20.12 -4.10
C ASP A 71 1.04 21.35 -3.21
N ASN A 72 0.59 21.34 -1.96
CA ASN A 72 0.85 22.40 -1.00
C ASN A 72 2.04 22.01 -0.10
N GLY A 73 3.20 22.65 -0.31
CA GLY A 73 4.41 22.30 0.43
C GLY A 73 4.39 22.62 1.94
N ASP A 74 3.35 23.26 2.46
CA ASP A 74 3.11 23.42 3.92
C ASP A 74 2.26 22.28 4.51
N ASP A 75 1.58 21.50 3.68
CA ASP A 75 0.77 20.36 4.12
C ASP A 75 1.65 19.10 4.25
N TYR A 76 1.31 18.26 5.22
CA TYR A 76 2.04 17.03 5.50
C TYR A 76 1.24 15.81 5.05
N ILE A 77 1.87 14.99 4.20
CA ILE A 77 1.38 13.66 3.83
C ILE A 77 2.19 12.62 4.60
N SER A 78 1.52 11.87 5.46
CA SER A 78 2.16 10.81 6.24
C SER A 78 2.46 9.60 5.35
N ALA A 79 3.72 9.16 5.39
CA ALA A 79 4.18 8.01 4.61
C ALA A 79 3.44 6.74 5.02
N ASP A 80 3.32 6.54 6.33
CA ASP A 80 2.76 5.33 6.93
C ASP A 80 1.24 5.31 6.71
N ASP A 81 0.54 6.41 7.04
CA ASP A 81 -0.92 6.50 6.86
C ASP A 81 -1.33 6.32 5.39
N PHE A 82 -0.57 6.90 4.44
CA PHE A 82 -0.86 6.71 3.01
C PHE A 82 -0.59 5.27 2.54
N LEU A 83 0.43 4.61 3.09
CA LEU A 83 0.70 3.19 2.80
C LEU A 83 -0.44 2.31 3.31
N TYR A 84 -0.90 2.54 4.54
CA TYR A 84 -1.97 1.74 5.14
C TYR A 84 -3.32 1.98 4.45
N ALA A 85 -3.60 3.22 4.00
CA ALA A 85 -4.78 3.51 3.21
C ALA A 85 -4.74 2.82 1.82
N ARG A 86 -3.56 2.72 1.19
CA ARG A 86 -3.39 1.91 -0.05
C ARG A 86 -3.63 0.42 0.22
N CYS A 87 -3.30 -0.10 1.41
CA CYS A 87 -3.62 -1.47 1.80
C CYS A 87 -5.13 -1.73 1.82
N VAL A 88 -5.94 -0.76 2.29
CA VAL A 88 -7.42 -0.84 2.24
C VAL A 88 -7.91 -1.01 0.80
N VAL A 89 -7.33 -0.27 -0.16
CA VAL A 89 -7.71 -0.37 -1.58
C VAL A 89 -7.46 -1.78 -2.11
N VAL A 90 -6.31 -2.37 -1.83
CA VAL A 90 -5.98 -3.74 -2.25
C VAL A 90 -6.88 -4.75 -1.54
N ALA A 91 -7.09 -4.60 -0.24
CA ALA A 91 -7.88 -5.53 0.59
C ALA A 91 -9.36 -5.61 0.18
N ASN A 92 -9.92 -4.54 -0.41
CA ASN A 92 -11.27 -4.53 -0.98
C ASN A 92 -11.40 -5.29 -2.31
N GLY A 93 -10.31 -5.92 -2.77
CA GLY A 93 -10.31 -6.83 -3.89
C GLY A 93 -10.14 -6.17 -5.25
N ARG A 94 -10.08 -7.01 -6.27
CA ARG A 94 -9.64 -6.66 -7.61
C ARG A 94 -10.44 -5.50 -8.24
N ASP A 95 -11.77 -5.62 -8.27
CA ASP A 95 -12.63 -4.64 -8.96
C ASP A 95 -12.58 -3.26 -8.30
N PHE A 96 -12.44 -3.23 -6.97
CA PHE A 96 -12.26 -1.99 -6.22
C PHE A 96 -10.89 -1.38 -6.52
N TYR A 97 -9.82 -2.19 -6.42
CA TYR A 97 -8.46 -1.79 -6.75
C TYR A 97 -8.34 -1.21 -8.16
N GLU A 98 -8.81 -1.93 -9.18
CA GLU A 98 -8.77 -1.48 -10.58
C GLU A 98 -9.60 -0.20 -10.77
N GLY A 99 -10.71 -0.09 -10.03
CA GLY A 99 -11.56 1.09 -10.01
C GLY A 99 -10.88 2.34 -9.46
N VAL A 100 -10.17 2.22 -8.34
CA VAL A 100 -9.40 3.32 -7.74
C VAL A 100 -8.18 3.65 -8.59
N LEU A 101 -7.48 2.65 -9.12
CA LEU A 101 -6.32 2.84 -9.99
C LEU A 101 -6.67 3.66 -11.25
N ALA A 102 -7.85 3.43 -11.81
CA ALA A 102 -8.35 4.16 -12.98
C ALA A 102 -8.93 5.53 -12.64
N ASP A 103 -9.50 5.68 -11.44
CA ASP A 103 -10.15 6.91 -10.96
C ASP A 103 -9.81 7.16 -9.48
N PRO A 104 -8.75 7.96 -9.22
CA PRO A 104 -8.32 8.29 -7.87
C PRO A 104 -9.41 8.92 -6.98
N SER A 105 -10.47 9.50 -7.54
CA SER A 105 -11.58 10.07 -6.74
C SER A 105 -12.37 9.05 -5.94
N ARG A 106 -12.15 7.76 -6.21
CA ARG A 106 -12.76 6.63 -5.50
C ARG A 106 -11.96 6.16 -4.29
N PHE A 107 -10.84 6.82 -3.98
CA PHE A 107 -9.98 6.43 -2.86
C PHE A 107 -10.75 6.45 -1.53
N PRO A 108 -10.67 5.40 -0.70
CA PRO A 108 -11.34 5.38 0.61
C PRO A 108 -10.63 6.31 1.60
N THR A 109 -11.40 7.03 2.41
CA THR A 109 -10.89 7.95 3.44
C THR A 109 -11.21 7.42 4.84
N GLY A 110 -10.31 7.65 5.80
CA GLY A 110 -10.56 7.33 7.22
C GLY A 110 -10.53 5.84 7.56
N MET A 111 -9.83 5.02 6.76
CA MET A 111 -9.61 3.60 6.99
C MET A 111 -8.13 3.26 6.77
N GLU A 112 -7.66 2.25 7.50
CA GLU A 112 -6.32 1.69 7.36
C GLU A 112 -6.40 0.15 7.38
N PHE A 113 -5.37 -0.52 6.88
CA PHE A 113 -5.24 -1.97 6.99
C PHE A 113 -3.76 -2.40 6.96
N GLU A 114 -2.98 -1.87 7.90
CA GLU A 114 -1.52 -2.13 8.01
C GLU A 114 -1.20 -3.63 8.04
N SER A 115 -2.02 -4.42 8.73
CA SER A 115 -1.85 -5.86 8.93
C SER A 115 -1.62 -6.67 7.64
N LEU A 116 -2.11 -6.17 6.49
CA LEU A 116 -1.87 -6.79 5.18
C LEU A 116 -0.39 -6.89 4.83
N LEU A 117 0.44 -5.93 5.24
CA LEU A 117 1.88 -5.89 4.93
C LEU A 117 2.64 -7.07 5.55
N TYR A 118 2.15 -7.59 6.69
CA TYR A 118 2.81 -8.69 7.41
C TYR A 118 2.31 -10.08 6.99
N LEU A 119 1.29 -10.15 6.13
CA LEU A 119 0.66 -11.42 5.78
C LEU A 119 1.65 -12.43 5.16
N ALA A 120 2.49 -11.95 4.24
CA ALA A 120 3.44 -12.80 3.53
C ALA A 120 4.61 -13.23 4.42
N SER A 121 5.24 -12.28 5.12
CA SER A 121 6.37 -12.55 6.00
C SER A 121 5.98 -13.50 7.13
N ASN A 122 4.85 -13.27 7.80
CA ASN A 122 4.34 -14.15 8.85
C ASN A 122 4.08 -15.57 8.33
N ALA A 123 3.52 -15.71 7.12
CA ALA A 123 3.28 -17.02 6.52
C ALA A 123 4.57 -17.73 6.10
N TYR A 124 5.56 -16.97 5.60
CA TYR A 124 6.87 -17.48 5.23
C TYR A 124 7.60 -18.03 6.47
N GLU A 125 7.70 -17.23 7.53
CA GLU A 125 8.37 -17.61 8.78
C GLU A 125 7.70 -18.82 9.43
N ALA A 126 6.36 -18.85 9.48
CA ALA A 126 5.62 -20.00 10.00
C ALA A 126 5.88 -21.29 9.19
N ARG A 127 6.13 -21.18 7.88
CA ARG A 127 6.40 -22.32 7.00
C ARG A 127 7.85 -22.79 7.05
N THR A 128 8.81 -21.88 7.06
CA THR A 128 10.23 -22.22 6.93
C THR A 128 10.94 -22.32 8.27
N GLY A 129 10.47 -21.58 9.28
CA GLY A 129 11.19 -21.36 10.54
C GLY A 129 12.33 -20.34 10.43
N ASP A 130 12.53 -19.74 9.26
CA ASP A 130 13.57 -18.76 8.97
C ASP A 130 12.95 -17.36 8.77
N PRO A 131 13.68 -16.27 9.11
CA PRO A 131 13.20 -14.91 8.87
C PRO A 131 12.94 -14.65 7.39
N HIS A 132 11.96 -13.80 7.10
CA HIS A 132 11.64 -13.37 5.74
C HIS A 132 12.45 -12.12 5.36
N ASP A 133 13.58 -12.32 4.66
CA ASP A 133 14.51 -11.26 4.24
C ASP A 133 14.47 -10.99 2.71
N GLN A 134 13.56 -11.65 1.99
CA GLN A 134 13.47 -11.50 0.54
C GLN A 134 12.98 -10.11 0.15
N LEU A 135 13.64 -9.52 -0.85
CA LEU A 135 13.24 -8.23 -1.39
C LEU A 135 12.20 -8.39 -2.50
N THR A 136 11.24 -7.49 -2.52
CA THR A 136 10.30 -7.30 -3.63
C THR A 136 10.98 -6.53 -4.77
N SER A 137 10.42 -6.65 -5.97
CA SER A 137 10.89 -6.00 -7.19
C SER A 137 10.75 -4.48 -7.16
N VAL A 138 9.79 -3.97 -6.40
CA VAL A 138 9.57 -2.54 -6.09
C VAL A 138 9.37 -2.36 -4.60
N SER A 139 9.70 -1.19 -4.07
CA SER A 139 9.31 -0.82 -2.70
C SER A 139 7.83 -0.48 -2.66
N TRP A 140 7.08 -0.95 -1.66
CA TRP A 140 5.71 -0.46 -1.44
C TRP A 140 5.66 0.86 -0.67
N GLU A 141 6.78 1.25 -0.04
CA GLU A 141 6.88 2.43 0.81
C GLU A 141 6.40 3.67 0.06
N SER A 142 5.67 4.53 0.76
CA SER A 142 5.15 5.76 0.17
C SER A 142 6.28 6.62 -0.38
N PHE A 143 6.01 7.29 -1.50
CA PHE A 143 6.97 8.13 -2.24
C PHE A 143 8.10 7.37 -2.97
N SER A 144 8.02 6.03 -3.04
CA SER A 144 9.00 5.22 -3.78
C SER A 144 8.74 5.19 -5.29
N ASN A 145 7.50 5.41 -5.73
CA ASN A 145 7.16 5.60 -7.14
C ASN A 145 7.50 7.02 -7.59
N THR A 146 8.79 7.25 -7.86
CA THR A 146 9.31 8.57 -8.24
C THR A 146 8.59 9.20 -9.42
N ASP A 147 8.09 8.39 -10.36
CA ASP A 147 7.34 8.86 -11.52
C ASP A 147 5.92 9.29 -11.13
N GLY A 148 5.25 8.52 -10.25
CA GLY A 148 3.94 8.84 -9.68
C GLY A 148 3.92 10.11 -8.82
N TRP A 149 5.10 10.59 -8.39
CA TRP A 149 5.26 11.74 -7.49
C TRP A 149 5.92 12.96 -8.13
N GLN A 150 6.12 12.98 -9.44
CA GLN A 150 6.66 14.15 -10.13
C GLN A 150 5.84 15.43 -9.81
N PRO A 151 6.49 16.58 -9.57
CA PRO A 151 5.80 17.84 -9.36
C PRO A 151 4.92 18.23 -10.55
N THR A 152 3.79 18.85 -10.26
CA THR A 152 2.91 19.48 -11.24
C THR A 152 3.18 20.98 -11.33
N ARG A 153 2.49 21.67 -12.24
CA ARG A 153 2.53 23.15 -12.28
C ARG A 153 1.89 23.79 -11.05
N SER A 154 1.07 23.04 -10.32
CA SER A 154 0.38 23.49 -9.11
C SER A 154 1.23 23.26 -7.85
N THR A 155 2.29 22.46 -7.92
CA THR A 155 3.16 22.19 -6.78
C THR A 155 3.83 23.48 -6.31
N THR A 156 3.54 23.88 -5.08
CA THR A 156 4.16 25.02 -4.41
C THR A 156 5.15 24.56 -3.36
N GLY A 157 6.16 25.39 -3.13
CA GLY A 157 7.04 25.22 -1.98
C GLY A 157 6.37 25.73 -0.70
N GLY A 158 6.56 25.03 0.42
CA GLY A 158 6.19 25.52 1.76
C GLY A 158 7.39 26.04 2.56
N ARG A 159 7.15 26.31 3.84
CA ARG A 159 8.10 26.88 4.81
C ARG A 159 9.44 26.17 4.87
N TYR A 160 9.45 24.86 4.61
CA TYR A 160 10.65 24.02 4.67
C TYR A 160 11.22 23.65 3.30
N THR A 161 10.71 24.24 2.23
CA THR A 161 11.19 23.98 0.86
C THR A 161 12.28 24.96 0.45
N GLY A 162 13.24 24.48 -0.33
CA GLY A 162 14.37 25.26 -0.82
C GLY A 162 15.20 24.50 -1.87
N PRO A 163 16.28 25.10 -2.38
CA PRO A 163 17.11 24.50 -3.43
C PRO A 163 17.69 23.13 -3.05
N GLU A 164 17.96 22.90 -1.76
CA GLU A 164 18.48 21.63 -1.22
C GLU A 164 17.38 20.69 -0.72
N MET A 165 16.15 21.19 -0.62
CA MET A 165 14.95 20.50 -0.13
C MET A 165 13.79 20.80 -1.09
N PRO A 166 13.75 20.15 -2.26
CA PRO A 166 12.69 20.38 -3.23
C PRO A 166 11.33 20.02 -2.60
N PRO A 167 10.21 20.52 -3.15
CA PRO A 167 8.85 20.28 -2.66
C PRO A 167 8.35 18.82 -2.81
N LEU A 168 9.27 17.85 -2.79
CA LEU A 168 8.92 16.44 -2.72
C LEU A 168 8.44 16.11 -1.30
N ASN A 169 7.35 15.35 -1.23
CA ASN A 169 6.63 15.00 -0.02
C ASN A 169 7.58 14.34 0.99
N ARG A 170 7.87 15.06 2.07
CA ARG A 170 8.76 14.59 3.14
C ARG A 170 8.17 14.90 4.50
N ARG A 171 8.50 14.00 5.44
CA ARG A 171 8.33 14.18 6.89
C ARG A 171 8.89 15.54 7.34
N PRO A 172 8.19 16.28 8.22
CA PRO A 172 8.86 17.29 9.02
C PRO A 172 9.95 16.61 9.85
N ALA A 173 11.13 17.23 9.90
CA ALA A 173 12.20 16.84 10.80
C ALA A 173 11.84 17.14 12.25
#